data_AF-A0A6A8A8I2-F1
#
_entry.id   AF-A0A6A8A8I2-F1
#
_cell.length_a   1.000
_cell.length_b   1.000
_cell.length_c   1.000
_cell.angle_alpha   90.00
_cell.angle_beta   90.00
_cell.angle_gamma   90.00
#
_symmetry.space_group_name_H-M   'P 1'
#
loop_
_entity.id
_entity.type
_entity.pdbx_description
1 polymer ?
#
loop_
_entity_poly.entity_id
_entity_poly.type
_entity_poly.pdbx_seq_one_letter_code
_entity_poly.pdbx_strand_id
1 'polypeptide(L)' 'MESEPDDWVARRAYELWEQAGNPDGQEHEHWSQASAEWDENSATSPTSSWDDQAE' A
#
# COMPACT_ATOMS: atom_id res chain seq x y z
N MET A 1 -7.38 -14.26 4.57
CA MET A 1 -6.84 -13.09 5.30
C MET A 1 -5.99 -12.37 4.28
N GLU A 2 -6.61 -11.50 3.48
CA GLU A 2 -5.87 -10.43 2.82
C GLU A 2 -5.13 -9.66 3.92
N SER A 3 -3.82 -9.57 3.78
CA SER A 3 -2.99 -8.90 4.75
C SER A 3 -3.26 -7.40 4.62
N GLU A 4 -3.47 -6.68 5.73
CA GLU A 4 -3.61 -5.21 5.79
C GLU A 4 -2.68 -4.39 4.87
N PRO A 5 -1.41 -4.80 4.58
CA PRO A 5 -0.60 -4.20 3.51
C PRO A 5 -1.29 -4.15 2.13
N ASP A 6 -1.97 -5.23 1.73
CA ASP A 6 -2.52 -5.38 0.38
C ASP A 6 -3.66 -4.38 0.15
N ASP A 7 -4.57 -4.21 1.13
CA ASP A 7 -5.65 -3.23 1.08
C ASP A 7 -5.14 -1.79 0.96
N TRP A 8 -4.11 -1.42 1.73
CA TRP A 8 -3.55 -0.07 1.64
C TRP A 8 -2.86 0.16 0.30
N VAL A 9 -2.05 -0.81 -0.13
CA VAL A 9 -1.31 -0.75 -1.40
C VAL A 9 -2.27 -0.71 -2.58
N ALA A 10 -3.35 -1.49 -2.55
CA ALA A 10 -4.41 -1.46 -3.56
C ALA A 10 -5.09 -0.10 -3.62
N ARG A 11 -5.51 0.47 -2.49
CA ARG A 11 -6.15 1.79 -2.44
C ARG A 11 -5.22 2.90 -2.94
N ARG A 12 -3.95 2.85 -2.53
CA ARG A 12 -2.92 3.82 -2.92
C ARG A 12 -2.60 3.74 -4.42
N ALA A 13 -2.43 2.54 -4.95
CA ALA A 13 -2.19 2.32 -6.37
C ALA A 13 -3.37 2.81 -7.22
N TYR A 14 -4.61 2.56 -6.78
CA TYR A 14 -5.82 2.99 -7.47
C TYR A 14 -5.95 4.52 -7.48
N GLU A 15 -5.68 5.19 -6.36
CA GLU A 15 -5.65 6.67 -6.28
C GLU A 15 -4.60 7.28 -7.22
N LEU A 16 -3.41 6.68 -7.32
CA LEU A 16 -2.35 7.13 -8.23
C LEU A 16 -2.73 6.94 -9.69
N TRP A 17 -3.33 5.80 -10.01
CA TRP A 17 -3.79 5.46 -11.35
C TRP A 17 -4.96 6.34 -11.82
N GLU A 18 -5.91 6.65 -10.93
CA GLU A 18 -7.03 7.56 -11.22
C GLU A 18 -6.52 9.00 -11.46
N GLN A 19 -5.58 9.47 -10.63
CA GLN A 19 -4.94 10.79 -10.83
C GLN A 19 -4.10 10.87 -12.11
N ALA A 20 -3.50 9.76 -12.54
CA ALA A 20 -2.77 9.67 -13.81
C ALA A 20 -3.70 9.67 -15.03
N GLY A 21 -5.02 9.57 -14.84
CA GLY A 21 -6.00 9.59 -15.91
C GLY A 21 -6.25 8.23 -16.56
N ASN A 22 -6.04 7.14 -15.80
CA ASN A 22 -6.20 5.77 -16.26
C ASN A 22 -5.36 5.44 -17.51
N PRO A 23 -4.02 5.48 -17.40
CA PRO A 23 -3.14 4.96 -18.43
C PRO A 23 -3.20 3.43 -18.48
N ASP A 24 -3.69 2.90 -19.61
CA ASP A 24 -3.74 1.47 -19.90
C ASP A 24 -2.33 0.86 -19.83
N GLY A 25 -2.12 -0.15 -18.99
CA GLY A 25 -0.85 -0.86 -18.85
C GLY A 25 0.15 -0.29 -17.82
N GLN A 26 -0.15 0.84 -17.16
CA GLN A 26 0.69 1.35 -16.05
C GLN A 26 0.19 0.94 -14.65
N GLU A 27 -0.85 0.13 -14.58
CA GLU A 27 -1.44 -0.35 -13.31
C GLU A 27 -0.39 -1.07 -12.44
N HIS A 28 0.44 -1.92 -13.05
CA HIS A 28 1.53 -2.61 -12.34
C HIS A 28 2.60 -1.67 -11.80
N GLU A 29 2.88 -0.58 -12.52
CA GLU A 29 3.90 0.40 -12.11
C GLU A 29 3.41 1.19 -10.90
N HIS A 30 2.15 1.64 -10.92
CA HIS A 30 1.49 2.26 -9.77
C HIS A 30 1.36 1.32 -8.58
N TRP A 31 1.09 0.04 -8.82
CA TRP A 31 0.99 -0.96 -7.76
C TRP A 31 2.34 -1.26 -7.10
N SER A 32 3.40 -1.39 -7.90
CA SER A 32 4.77 -1.52 -7.39
C SER A 32 5.22 -0.27 -6.62
N GLN A 33 4.81 0.91 -7.08
CA GLN A 33 5.11 2.18 -6.40
C GLN A 33 4.41 2.27 -5.04
N ALA A 34 3.12 1.93 -4.98
CA ALA A 34 2.37 1.88 -3.72
C ALA A 34 2.94 0.81 -2.77
N SER A 35 3.31 -0.37 -3.28
CA SER A 35 3.91 -1.43 -2.46
C SER A 35 5.23 -0.99 -1.82
N ALA A 36 6.08 -0.31 -2.59
CA ALA A 36 7.32 0.25 -2.08
C ALA A 36 7.09 1.35 -1.02
N GLU A 37 6.10 2.23 -1.20
CA GLU A 37 5.75 3.23 -0.18
C GLU A 37 5.30 2.58 1.14
N TRP A 38 4.54 1.49 1.07
CA TRP A 38 4.11 0.76 2.26
C TRP A 38 5.29 0.09 2.98
N ASP A 39 6.15 -0.59 2.23
CA ASP A 39 7.35 -1.24 2.78
C ASP A 39 8.24 -0.21 3.49
N GLU A 40 8.50 0.94 2.86
CA GLU A 40 9.30 2.03 3.44
C GLU A 40 8.62 2.66 4.67
N ASN A 41 7.30 2.87 4.63
CA ASN A 41 6.54 3.42 5.76
C ASN A 41 6.49 2.45 6.95
N SER A 42 6.34 1.15 6.67
CA SER A 42 6.35 0.09 7.68
C SER A 42 7.74 -0.15 8.28
N ALA A 43 8.80 0.04 7.49
CA ALA A 43 10.18 -0.11 7.94
C ALA A 43 10.66 1.09 8.77
N THR A 44 10.16 2.30 8.48
CA THR A 44 10.53 3.54 9.19
C THR A 44 9.64 3.83 10.40
N SER A 45 8.49 3.19 10.49
CA SER A 45 7.62 3.25 11.66
C SER A 45 7.89 2.03 12.55
N PRO A 46 8.58 2.13 13.70
CA PRO A 46 8.78 1.01 14.64
C PRO A 46 7.47 0.53 15.32
N THR A 47 6.31 0.84 14.76
CA THR A 47 5.00 0.38 15.22
C THR A 47 4.47 -0.78 14.38
N SER A 48 5.31 -1.80 14.15
CA SER A 48 4.79 -3.18 14.22
C SER A 48 4.52 -3.48 15.71
N SER A 49 3.53 -2.77 16.24
CA SER A 49 2.93 -2.91 17.56
C SER A 49 1.43 -2.78 17.34
N TRP A 50 0.91 -3.53 16.37
CA TRP A 50 -0.52 -3.84 16.28
C TRP A 50 -0.82 -5.24 16.86
N ASP A 51 0.13 -5.81 17.60
CA ASP A 51 -0.04 -7.02 18.41
C ASP A 51 0.33 -6.73 19.88
N ASP A 52 -0.39 -5.81 20.53
CA ASP A 52 -0.44 -5.72 22.01
C ASP A 52 -1.72 -4.98 22.44
N GLN A 53 -2.85 -5.72 22.51
CA GLN A 53 -3.94 -5.59 23.50
C GLN A 53 -5.25 -6.18 22.95
N ALA A 54 -5.45 -7.46 23.25
CA ALA A 54 -6.77 -7.99 23.57
C ALA A 54 -6.67 -8.46 25.03
N GLU A 55 -7.11 -7.61 25.97
CA GLU A 55 -7.30 -7.97 27.38
C GLU A 55 -8.70 -8.58 27.61
#